data_AF-A0AAV6CNV2-F1
#
_entry.id   AF-A0AAV6CNV2-F1
#
_cell.length_a   1.000
_cell.length_b   1.000
_cell.length_c   1.000
_cell.angle_alpha   90.00
_cell.angle_beta   90.00
_cell.angle_gamma   90.00
#
_symmetry.space_group_name_H-M   'P 1'
#
loop_
_entity.id
_entity.type
_entity.pdbx_description
1 polymer ?
#
loop_
_entity_poly.entity_id
_entity_poly.type
_entity_poly.pdbx_seq_one_letter_code
_entity_poly.pdbx_strand_id
1 'polypeptide(L)'
;MSADRTYIVQNDAERGRLRALVGRLSDADLARAMPAGWTVAGILAHLAFWDQRILVLLEQWERSPSKPPRIENEADTDWINDASKPLLLALAPRQAAELAVAIAETVDSKVAALPDDLVARNAAAGSPLNLLRAEHRAEHLREIEHLFR
;
A
#
# COMPACT_ATOMS: atom_id res chain seq x y z
N MET A 1 -22.26 -16.90 -7.40
CA MET A 1 -22.33 -16.04 -6.20
C MET A 1 -21.43 -14.85 -6.46
N SER A 2 -21.88 -13.62 -6.17
CA SER A 2 -21.04 -12.42 -6.27
C SER A 2 -19.88 -12.52 -5.30
N ALA A 3 -18.69 -12.06 -5.69
CA ALA A 3 -17.56 -11.96 -4.77
C ALA A 3 -17.85 -10.88 -3.70
N ASP A 4 -17.27 -11.04 -2.49
CA ASP A 4 -17.27 -9.98 -1.48
C ASP A 4 -16.35 -8.83 -1.94
N ARG A 5 -16.88 -7.60 -1.96
CA ARG A 5 -16.18 -6.38 -2.41
C ARG A 5 -16.18 -5.27 -1.37
N THR A 6 -16.43 -5.60 -0.10
CA THR A 6 -16.40 -4.64 1.03
C THR A 6 -15.08 -3.88 1.12
N TYR A 7 -13.97 -4.49 0.69
CA TYR A 7 -12.65 -3.87 0.62
C TYR A 7 -12.61 -2.59 -0.23
N ILE A 8 -13.51 -2.40 -1.21
CA ILE A 8 -13.51 -1.19 -2.07
C ILE A 8 -13.80 0.05 -1.24
N VAL A 9 -14.88 0.01 -0.45
CA VAL A 9 -15.30 1.15 0.38
C VAL A 9 -14.26 1.43 1.48
N GLN A 10 -13.66 0.39 2.04
CA GLN A 10 -12.62 0.52 3.08
C GLN A 10 -11.34 1.13 2.50
N ASN A 11 -10.90 0.68 1.33
CA ASN A 11 -9.74 1.24 0.62
C ASN A 11 -9.98 2.71 0.26
N ASP A 12 -11.16 3.05 -0.25
CA ASP A 12 -11.53 4.43 -0.57
C ASP A 12 -11.48 5.36 0.64
N ALA A 13 -11.98 4.90 1.80
CA ALA A 13 -11.96 5.67 3.04
C ALA A 13 -10.52 5.96 3.51
N GLU A 14 -9.67 4.94 3.59
CA GLU A 14 -8.28 5.13 4.03
C GLU A 14 -7.43 5.85 2.98
N ARG A 15 -7.73 5.74 1.68
CA ARG A 15 -7.12 6.58 0.64
C ARG A 15 -7.50 8.05 0.82
N GLY A 16 -8.76 8.34 1.15
CA GLY A 16 -9.21 9.68 1.49
C GLY A 16 -8.46 10.26 2.69
N ARG A 17 -8.28 9.46 3.74
CA ARG A 17 -7.49 9.82 4.92
C ARG A 17 -6.01 10.05 4.61
N LEU A 18 -5.39 9.17 3.81
CA LEU A 18 -4.03 9.33 3.31
C LEU A 18 -3.88 10.67 2.56
N ARG A 19 -4.79 10.97 1.62
CA ARG A 19 -4.76 12.24 0.86
C ARG A 19 -4.88 13.45 1.77
N ALA A 20 -5.81 13.42 2.73
CA ALA A 20 -5.99 14.50 3.70
C ALA A 20 -4.75 14.70 4.58
N LEU A 21 -4.13 13.60 5.04
CA LEU A 21 -2.88 13.65 5.80
C LEU A 21 -1.75 14.28 4.98
N VAL A 22 -1.50 13.79 3.77
CA VAL A 22 -0.44 14.32 2.91
C VAL A 22 -0.64 15.81 2.59
N GLY A 23 -1.90 16.22 2.37
CA GLY A 23 -2.24 17.62 2.08
C GLY A 23 -2.05 18.58 3.26
N ARG A 24 -2.14 18.11 4.52
CA ARG A 24 -1.99 18.96 5.71
C ARG A 24 -0.55 19.04 6.24
N LEU A 25 0.28 18.02 5.99
CA LEU A 25 1.65 17.98 6.53
C LEU A 25 2.56 18.91 5.73
N SER A 26 3.38 19.70 6.43
CA SER A 26 4.44 20.49 5.81
C SER A 26 5.64 19.62 5.42
N ASP A 27 6.59 20.16 4.64
CA ASP A 27 7.81 19.41 4.29
C ASP A 27 8.67 19.10 5.52
N ALA A 28 8.65 19.98 6.53
CA ALA A 28 9.31 19.73 7.81
C ALA A 28 8.64 18.59 8.59
N ASP A 29 7.30 18.51 8.56
CA ASP A 29 6.57 17.41 9.17
C ASP A 29 6.86 16.07 8.46
N LEU A 30 6.93 16.09 7.13
CA LEU A 30 7.27 14.92 6.32
C LEU A 30 8.71 14.43 6.57
N ALA A 31 9.63 15.34 6.86
CA ALA A 31 11.02 15.02 7.19
C ALA A 31 11.22 14.53 8.64
N ARG A 32 10.19 14.59 9.48
CA ARG A 32 10.29 14.23 10.90
C ARG A 32 10.64 12.75 11.08
N ALA A 33 11.55 12.48 12.00
CA ALA A 33 11.98 11.13 12.35
C ALA A 33 10.85 10.30 12.99
N MET A 34 10.84 9.02 12.66
CA MET A 34 9.99 7.96 13.20
C MET A 34 10.89 6.85 13.80
N PRO A 35 10.32 5.95 14.62
CA PRO A 35 11.07 4.83 15.19
C PRO A 35 11.83 4.00 14.15
N ALA A 36 12.82 3.25 14.64
CA ALA A 36 13.72 2.42 13.83
C ALA A 36 14.50 3.18 12.74
N GLY A 37 14.56 4.52 12.74
CA GLY A 37 15.30 5.29 11.74
C GLY A 37 14.53 5.55 10.46
N TRP A 38 13.20 5.53 10.52
CA TRP A 38 12.34 6.00 9.44
C TRP A 38 12.10 7.51 9.54
N THR A 39 11.49 8.09 8.52
CA THR A 39 10.84 9.40 8.56
C THR A 39 9.37 9.24 8.21
N VAL A 40 8.54 10.26 8.45
CA VAL A 40 7.13 10.26 8.02
C VAL A 40 7.03 9.99 6.52
N ALA A 41 7.83 10.70 5.71
CA ALA A 41 7.91 10.48 4.27
C ALA A 41 8.41 9.06 3.91
N GLY A 42 9.35 8.51 4.67
CA GLY A 42 9.84 7.14 4.46
C GLY A 42 8.75 6.09 4.68
N ILE A 43 7.90 6.25 5.70
CA ILE A 43 6.75 5.37 5.94
C ILE A 43 5.68 5.52 4.84
N LEU A 44 5.44 6.74 4.35
CA LEU A 44 4.54 6.96 3.22
C LEU A 44 5.08 6.30 1.93
N ALA A 45 6.39 6.40 1.67
CA ALA A 45 7.02 5.70 0.57
C ALA A 45 6.98 4.17 0.73
N HIS A 46 7.07 3.67 1.95
CA HIS A 46 6.87 2.25 2.27
C HIS A 46 5.45 1.78 1.93
N LEU A 47 4.41 2.55 2.29
CA LEU A 47 3.03 2.27 1.84
C LEU A 47 2.95 2.19 0.31
N ALA A 48 3.56 3.17 -0.37
CA ALA A 48 3.60 3.23 -1.83
C ALA A 48 4.26 1.99 -2.44
N PHE A 49 5.37 1.51 -1.86
CA PHE A 49 6.05 0.29 -2.30
C PHE A 49 5.14 -0.94 -2.22
N TRP A 50 4.46 -1.15 -1.09
CA TRP A 50 3.60 -2.31 -0.90
C TRP A 50 2.36 -2.27 -1.79
N ASP A 51 1.79 -1.10 -2.04
CA ASP A 51 0.71 -0.92 -3.01
C ASP A 51 1.18 -1.14 -4.45
N GLN A 52 2.37 -0.64 -4.82
CA GLN A 52 2.98 -0.87 -6.13
C GLN A 52 3.24 -2.35 -6.39
N ARG A 53 3.65 -3.10 -5.35
CA ARG A 53 3.83 -4.55 -5.45
C ARG A 53 2.53 -5.25 -5.84
N ILE A 54 1.38 -4.86 -5.29
CA ILE A 54 0.08 -5.43 -5.67
C ILE A 54 -0.23 -5.18 -7.15
N LEU A 55 0.04 -3.96 -7.66
CA LEU A 55 -0.09 -3.67 -9.09
C LEU A 55 0.78 -4.60 -9.95
N VAL A 56 2.05 -4.74 -9.58
CA VAL A 56 2.99 -5.61 -10.31
C VAL A 56 2.53 -7.06 -10.33
N LEU A 57 2.06 -7.59 -9.19
CA LEU A 57 1.58 -8.96 -9.10
C LEU A 57 0.28 -9.18 -9.88
N LEU A 58 -0.63 -8.20 -9.85
CA LEU A 58 -1.85 -8.21 -10.66
C LEU A 58 -1.53 -8.25 -12.15
N GLU A 59 -0.65 -7.37 -12.63
CA GLU A 59 -0.23 -7.35 -14.04
C GLU A 59 0.44 -8.65 -14.48
N GLN A 60 1.30 -9.23 -13.62
CA GLN A 60 1.92 -10.53 -13.90
C GLN A 60 0.87 -11.62 -14.03
N TRP A 61 -0.12 -11.62 -13.14
CA TRP A 61 -1.17 -12.64 -13.18
C TRP A 61 -2.10 -12.48 -14.38
N GLU A 62 -2.42 -11.26 -14.78
CA GLU A 62 -3.16 -10.98 -16.02
C GLU A 62 -2.43 -11.50 -17.26
N ARG A 63 -1.10 -11.34 -17.32
CA ARG A 63 -0.25 -11.86 -18.40
C ARG A 63 -0.11 -13.39 -18.37
N SER A 64 -0.36 -14.03 -17.24
CA SER A 64 -0.24 -15.48 -17.08
C SER A 64 -1.33 -16.03 -16.16
N PRO A 65 -2.60 -16.07 -16.61
CA PRO A 65 -3.73 -16.38 -15.74
C PRO A 65 -3.60 -17.74 -15.06
N SER A 66 -3.01 -18.75 -15.71
CA SER A 66 -2.82 -20.08 -15.12
C SER A 66 -1.82 -20.14 -13.96
N LYS A 67 -1.10 -19.05 -13.66
CA LYS A 67 -0.06 -18.99 -12.62
C LYS A 67 -0.40 -17.91 -11.60
N PRO A 68 -1.13 -18.23 -10.52
CA PRO A 68 -1.39 -17.26 -9.46
C PRO A 68 -0.08 -16.79 -8.80
N PRO A 69 -0.04 -15.56 -8.27
CA PRO A 69 1.07 -15.10 -7.44
C PRO A 69 1.30 -16.05 -6.25
N ARG A 70 2.55 -16.12 -5.78
CA ARG A 70 2.87 -16.87 -4.57
C ARG A 70 2.33 -16.12 -3.35
N ILE A 71 1.84 -16.88 -2.37
CA ILE A 71 1.55 -16.33 -1.05
C ILE A 71 2.86 -15.79 -0.48
N GLU A 72 2.78 -14.58 0.07
CA GLU A 72 3.90 -13.96 0.76
C GLU A 72 4.31 -14.77 1.98
N ASN A 73 5.61 -14.91 2.19
CA ASN A 73 6.15 -15.44 3.43
C ASN A 73 6.42 -14.28 4.37
N GLU A 74 5.71 -14.23 5.51
CA GLU A 74 5.85 -13.15 6.50
C GLU A 74 7.29 -12.99 6.99
N ALA A 75 8.04 -14.09 7.08
CA ALA A 75 9.45 -14.07 7.48
C ALA A 75 10.36 -13.29 6.51
N ASP A 76 9.88 -13.02 5.29
CA ASP A 76 10.62 -12.24 4.30
C ASP A 76 10.39 -10.72 4.41
N THR A 77 9.36 -10.30 5.14
CA THR A 77 8.91 -8.91 5.23
C THR A 77 10.00 -7.99 5.79
N ASP A 78 10.72 -8.45 6.82
CA ASP A 78 11.74 -7.65 7.49
C ASP A 78 12.90 -7.30 6.55
N TRP A 79 13.46 -8.30 5.87
CA TRP A 79 14.59 -8.03 4.97
C TRP A 79 14.16 -7.28 3.70
N ILE A 80 12.90 -7.42 3.24
CA ILE A 80 12.34 -6.60 2.15
C ILE A 80 12.26 -5.13 2.59
N ASN A 81 11.78 -4.89 3.81
CA ASN A 81 11.68 -3.55 4.36
C ASN A 81 13.07 -2.94 4.58
N ASP A 82 14.02 -3.67 5.16
CA ASP A 82 15.38 -3.21 5.38
C ASP A 82 16.12 -2.94 4.06
N ALA A 83 15.93 -3.78 3.05
CA ALA A 83 16.53 -3.59 1.73
C ALA A 83 15.95 -2.38 0.98
N SER A 84 14.64 -2.13 1.10
CA SER A 84 13.97 -1.02 0.42
C SER A 84 14.21 0.31 1.14
N LYS A 85 14.29 0.31 2.46
CA LYS A 85 14.42 1.51 3.30
C LYS A 85 15.43 2.56 2.85
N PRO A 86 16.71 2.25 2.55
CA PRO A 86 17.66 3.29 2.12
C PRO A 86 17.22 3.98 0.83
N LEU A 87 16.54 3.26 -0.07
CA LEU A 87 16.00 3.82 -1.31
C LEU A 87 14.80 4.73 -1.02
N LEU A 88 13.92 4.30 -0.12
CA LEU A 88 12.72 5.06 0.25
C LEU A 88 13.08 6.35 1.01
N LEU A 89 14.08 6.30 1.89
CA LEU A 89 14.58 7.47 2.64
C LEU A 89 15.35 8.47 1.77
N ALA A 90 15.83 8.06 0.60
CA ALA A 90 16.53 8.94 -0.34
C ALA A 90 15.57 9.83 -1.15
N LEU A 91 14.27 9.53 -1.15
CA LEU A 91 13.27 10.33 -1.86
C LEU A 91 13.10 11.70 -1.18
N ALA A 92 12.87 12.74 -1.99
CA ALA A 92 12.46 14.03 -1.46
C ALA A 92 11.14 13.87 -0.68
N PRO A 93 11.00 14.40 0.55
CA PRO A 93 9.88 14.08 1.43
C PRO A 93 8.49 14.31 0.80
N ARG A 94 8.33 15.45 0.11
CA ARG A 94 7.08 15.78 -0.60
C ARG A 94 6.77 14.79 -1.72
N GLN A 95 7.76 14.45 -2.53
CA GLN A 95 7.60 13.50 -3.64
C GLN A 95 7.23 12.11 -3.13
N ALA A 96 7.84 11.65 -2.04
CA ALA A 96 7.49 10.38 -1.40
C ALA A 96 6.01 10.35 -0.94
N ALA A 97 5.54 11.43 -0.33
CA ALA A 97 4.17 11.55 0.16
C ALA A 97 3.14 11.60 -0.99
N GLU A 98 3.43 12.37 -2.04
CA GLU A 98 2.57 12.46 -3.23
C GLU A 98 2.54 11.13 -4.00
N LEU A 99 3.68 10.43 -4.09
CA LEU A 99 3.77 9.11 -4.71
C LEU A 99 2.89 8.10 -3.98
N ALA A 100 2.86 8.13 -2.65
CA ALA A 100 1.98 7.26 -1.86
C ALA A 100 0.50 7.45 -2.22
N VAL A 101 0.05 8.70 -2.39
CA VAL A 101 -1.33 9.00 -2.82
C VAL A 101 -1.58 8.50 -4.23
N ALA A 102 -0.69 8.81 -5.18
CA ALA A 102 -0.87 8.45 -6.59
C ALA A 102 -0.91 6.93 -6.81
N ILE A 103 -0.04 6.18 -6.12
CA ILE A 103 -0.04 4.71 -6.21
C ILE A 103 -1.26 4.12 -5.51
N ALA A 104 -1.67 4.67 -4.36
CA ALA A 104 -2.90 4.25 -3.69
C ALA A 104 -4.15 4.43 -4.59
N GLU A 105 -4.25 5.55 -5.31
CA GLU A 105 -5.31 5.78 -6.30
C GLU A 105 -5.28 4.75 -7.43
N THR A 106 -4.08 4.46 -7.94
CA THR A 106 -3.90 3.51 -9.05
C THR A 106 -4.26 2.08 -8.64
N VAL A 107 -3.74 1.60 -7.50
CA VAL A 107 -4.01 0.23 -7.02
C VAL A 107 -5.46 0.06 -6.65
N ASP A 108 -6.10 1.04 -6.01
CA ASP A 108 -7.50 0.94 -5.62
C ASP A 108 -8.40 0.90 -6.85
N SER A 109 -8.12 1.72 -7.87
CA SER A 109 -8.85 1.67 -9.14
C SER A 109 -8.69 0.31 -9.81
N LYS A 110 -7.48 -0.25 -9.84
CA LYS A 110 -7.21 -1.57 -10.42
C LYS A 110 -7.96 -2.68 -9.67
N VAL A 111 -7.88 -2.67 -8.34
CA VAL A 111 -8.52 -3.64 -7.44
C VAL A 111 -10.06 -3.55 -7.51
N ALA A 112 -10.62 -2.34 -7.58
CA ALA A 112 -12.05 -2.12 -7.73
C ALA A 112 -12.59 -2.58 -9.08
N ALA A 113 -11.77 -2.53 -10.14
CA ALA A 113 -12.14 -2.97 -11.49
C ALA A 113 -11.96 -4.47 -11.74
N LEU A 114 -11.45 -5.25 -10.77
CA LEU A 114 -11.19 -6.68 -10.97
C LEU A 114 -12.49 -7.44 -11.27
N PRO A 115 -12.50 -8.29 -12.32
CA PRO A 115 -13.58 -9.24 -12.55
C PRO A 115 -13.82 -10.16 -11.36
N ASP A 116 -15.08 -10.51 -11.10
CA ASP A 116 -15.45 -11.38 -9.97
C ASP A 116 -14.78 -12.76 -10.03
N ASP A 117 -14.49 -13.28 -11.24
CA ASP A 117 -13.77 -14.54 -11.40
C ASP A 117 -12.32 -14.44 -10.88
N LEU A 118 -11.65 -13.30 -11.10
CA LEU A 118 -10.30 -13.09 -10.58
C LEU A 118 -10.32 -12.93 -9.06
N VAL A 119 -11.31 -12.23 -8.50
CA VAL A 119 -11.48 -12.12 -7.04
C VAL A 119 -11.71 -13.51 -6.42
N ALA A 120 -12.59 -14.33 -7.01
CA ALA A 120 -12.83 -15.69 -6.55
C ALA A 120 -11.59 -16.57 -6.66
N ARG A 121 -10.82 -16.44 -7.74
CA ARG A 121 -9.55 -17.17 -7.93
C ARG A 121 -8.48 -16.73 -6.94
N ASN A 122 -8.45 -15.46 -6.55
CA ASN A 122 -7.53 -14.97 -5.54
C ASN A 122 -7.85 -15.62 -4.19
N ALA A 123 -9.12 -15.61 -3.80
CA ALA A 123 -9.57 -16.27 -2.58
C ALA A 123 -9.27 -17.78 -2.59
N ALA A 124 -9.54 -18.47 -3.71
CA ALA A 124 -9.25 -19.90 -3.87
C ALA A 124 -7.75 -20.23 -3.82
N ALA A 125 -6.89 -19.29 -4.20
CA ALA A 125 -5.43 -19.42 -4.12
C ALA A 125 -4.86 -19.09 -2.74
N GLY A 126 -5.70 -18.82 -1.73
CA GLY A 126 -5.27 -18.42 -0.39
C GLY A 126 -5.00 -16.92 -0.25
N SER A 127 -5.60 -16.09 -1.11
CA SER A 127 -5.48 -14.63 -1.12
C SER A 127 -4.04 -14.11 -1.23
N PRO A 128 -3.23 -14.57 -2.21
CA PRO A 128 -1.85 -14.09 -2.39
C PRO A 128 -1.79 -12.59 -2.75
N LEU A 129 -2.89 -12.02 -3.26
CA LEU A 129 -3.06 -10.58 -3.39
C LEU A 129 -3.93 -10.07 -2.25
N ASN A 130 -3.36 -9.28 -1.35
CA ASN A 130 -4.15 -8.57 -0.35
C ASN A 130 -4.91 -7.41 -1.02
N LEU A 131 -6.20 -7.64 -1.33
CA LEU A 131 -7.10 -6.65 -1.92
C LEU A 131 -7.56 -5.58 -0.91
N LEU A 132 -7.53 -5.89 0.39
CA LEU A 132 -7.84 -4.97 1.48
C LEU A 132 -6.59 -4.16 1.84
N ARG A 133 -6.36 -3.08 1.08
CA ARG A 133 -5.23 -2.16 1.29
C ARG A 133 -5.41 -1.28 2.52
N ALA A 134 -6.67 -1.08 2.93
CA ALA A 134 -7.05 -0.20 4.02
C ALA A 134 -6.36 -0.53 5.34
N GLU A 135 -6.19 -1.80 5.71
CA GLU A 135 -5.61 -2.19 7.00
C GLU A 135 -4.17 -1.70 7.16
N HIS A 136 -3.33 -1.97 6.15
CA HIS A 136 -1.93 -1.55 6.14
C HIS A 136 -1.80 -0.01 6.15
N ARG A 137 -2.64 0.68 5.39
CA ARG A 137 -2.71 2.15 5.43
C ARG A 137 -3.15 2.65 6.81
N ALA A 138 -4.22 2.10 7.36
CA ALA A 138 -4.79 2.56 8.63
C ALA A 138 -3.82 2.41 9.80
N GLU A 139 -2.99 1.37 9.81
CA GLU A 139 -1.89 1.19 10.76
C GLU A 139 -0.91 2.36 10.70
N HIS A 140 -0.23 2.55 9.56
CA HIS A 140 0.81 3.57 9.45
C HIS A 140 0.27 5.00 9.51
N LEU A 141 -0.94 5.26 9.01
CA LEU A 141 -1.58 6.57 9.17
C LEU A 141 -1.84 6.89 10.65
N ARG A 142 -2.22 5.91 11.49
CA ARG A 142 -2.36 6.12 12.94
C ARG A 142 -1.03 6.44 13.60
N GLU A 143 0.04 5.75 13.23
CA GLU A 143 1.38 5.98 13.77
C GLU A 143 1.88 7.38 13.44
N ILE A 144 1.72 7.81 12.18
CA ILE A 144 2.11 9.15 11.73
C ILE A 144 1.26 10.20 12.45
N GLU A 145 -0.06 10.04 12.50
CA GLU A 145 -0.93 10.99 13.18
C GLU A 145 -0.59 11.14 14.66
N HIS A 146 -0.18 10.06 15.33
CA HIS A 146 0.22 10.11 16.74
C HIS A 146 1.42 11.02 16.99
N LEU A 147 2.30 11.24 16.01
CA LEU A 147 3.41 12.19 16.14
C LEU A 147 2.97 13.66 16.24
N PHE A 148 1.76 13.98 15.80
CA PHE A 148 1.24 15.35 15.68
C PHE A 148 0.07 15.64 16.62
N ARG A 149 -0.14 14.77 17.63
CA ARG A 149 -1.13 14.98 18.69
C ARG A 149 -0.51 15.69 19.89
#